data_AF-A0A257RF47-F1
#
_entry.id   AF-A0A257RF47-F1
#
_cell.length_a   1.000
_cell.length_b   1.000
_cell.length_c   1.000
_cell.angle_alpha   90.00
_cell.angle_beta   90.00
_cell.angle_gamma   90.00
#
_symmetry.space_group_name_H-M   'P 1'
#
loop_
_entity.id
_entity.type
_entity.pdbx_description
1 polymer ?
#
loop_
_entity_poly.entity_id
_entity_poly.type
_entity_poly.pdbx_seq_one_letter_code
_entity_poly.pdbx_strand_id
1 'polypeptide(L)' 'MKLVTAVIKPFKLDEVKEAVKAAGISGMTVTPSRGFGRTGSHIEIYRGKEYEFDFVDKVRCEIVCDDDQVDEL' A
#
# COMPACT_ATOMS: atom_id res chain seq x y z
N MET A 1 -8.44 18.02 -8.95
CA MET A 1 -8.90 16.64 -8.74
C MET A 1 -7.87 15.63 -9.24
N LYS A 2 -7.20 14.93 -8.32
CA LYS A 2 -6.35 13.77 -8.57
C LYS A 2 -6.84 12.54 -7.80
N LEU A 3 -6.42 11.37 -8.28
CA LEU A 3 -6.50 10.11 -7.54
C LEU A 3 -5.08 9.72 -7.15
N VAL A 4 -4.78 9.79 -5.85
CA VAL A 4 -3.51 9.33 -5.29
C VAL A 4 -3.61 7.84 -4.98
N THR A 5 -2.69 7.05 -5.55
CA THR A 5 -2.61 5.60 -5.30
C THR A 5 -1.31 5.28 -4.57
N ALA A 6 -1.43 4.84 -3.32
CA ALA A 6 -0.29 4.42 -2.50
C ALA A 6 -0.32 2.91 -2.26
N VAL A 7 0.82 2.23 -2.41
CA VAL A 7 0.98 0.81 -2.06
C VAL A 7 1.93 0.70 -0.88
N ILE A 8 1.39 0.35 0.30
CA ILE A 8 2.09 0.42 1.57
C ILE A 8 2.19 -0.95 2.26
N LYS A 9 3.03 -1.04 3.30
CA LYS A 9 3.04 -2.20 4.20
C LYS A 9 1.76 -2.20 5.05
N PRO A 10 1.11 -3.35 5.29
CA PRO A 10 -0.18 -3.39 5.99
C PRO A 10 -0.19 -2.69 7.36
N PHE A 11 0.88 -2.84 8.16
CA PHE A 11 0.96 -2.25 9.50
C PHE A 11 1.08 -0.71 9.51
N LYS A 12 1.29 -0.06 8.36
CA LYS A 12 1.32 1.41 8.24
C LYS A 12 -0.05 2.02 7.96
N LEU A 13 -1.10 1.21 7.77
CA LEU A 13 -2.41 1.69 7.38
C LEU A 13 -3.02 2.70 8.37
N ASP A 14 -2.89 2.45 9.68
CA ASP A 14 -3.41 3.37 10.69
C ASP A 14 -2.69 4.73 10.67
N GLU A 15 -1.37 4.73 10.47
CA GLU A 15 -0.57 5.96 10.36
C GLU A 15 -0.96 6.77 9.12
N VAL A 16 -1.14 6.11 7.98
CA VAL A 16 -1.64 6.75 6.75
C VAL A 16 -3.05 7.31 6.95
N LYS A 17 -3.92 6.58 7.67
CA LYS A 17 -5.27 7.05 7.97
C LYS A 17 -5.29 8.33 8.78
N GLU A 18 -4.45 8.45 9.79
CA GLU A 18 -4.36 9.69 10.58
C GLU A 18 -3.75 10.84 9.78
N ALA A 19 -2.76 10.57 8.91
CA ALA A 19 -2.19 11.59 8.01
C ALA A 19 -3.24 12.14 7.02
N VAL A 20 -4.02 11.27 6.38
CA VAL A 20 -5.09 11.67 5.44
C VAL A 20 -6.15 12.53 6.14
N LYS A 21 -6.51 12.19 7.38
CA LYS A 21 -7.43 13.03 8.18
C LYS A 21 -6.81 14.38 8.53
N ALA A 22 -5.52 14.42 8.90
CA ALA A 22 -4.82 15.65 9.23
C ALA A 22 -4.73 16.60 8.02
N ALA A 23 -4.64 16.05 6.81
CA ALA A 23 -4.73 16.79 5.55
C ALA A 23 -6.16 17.26 5.19
N GLY A 24 -7.16 17.01 6.05
CA GLY A 24 -8.54 17.44 5.83
C GLY A 24 -9.32 16.59 4.82
N ILE A 25 -8.80 15.43 4.42
CA ILE A 25 -9.46 14.56 3.44
C ILE A 25 -10.41 13.59 4.14
N SER A 26 -11.65 13.52 3.64
CA SER A 26 -12.76 12.85 4.31
C SER A 26 -12.85 11.34 4.07
N GLY A 27 -12.09 10.80 3.11
CA GLY A 27 -12.19 9.38 2.76
C GLY A 27 -10.97 8.79 2.05
N MET A 28 -10.81 7.48 2.20
CA MET A 28 -9.89 6.65 1.44
C MET A 28 -10.54 5.30 1.17
N THR A 29 -10.21 4.69 0.04
CA THR A 29 -10.55 3.31 -0.27
C THR A 29 -9.33 2.43 -0.06
N VAL A 30 -9.53 1.28 0.57
CA VAL A 30 -8.47 0.35 0.93
C VAL A 30 -8.73 -1.00 0.30
N THR A 31 -7.79 -1.48 -0.50
CA THR A 31 -7.89 -2.76 -1.19
C THR A 31 -6.68 -3.64 -0.85
N PRO A 32 -6.87 -4.90 -0.43
CA PRO A 32 -5.77 -5.85 -0.26
C PRO A 32 -5.01 -6.03 -1.58
N SER A 33 -3.69 -6.07 -1.52
CA SER A 33 -2.85 -6.25 -2.70
C SER A 33 -1.60 -7.06 -2.39
N ARG A 34 -0.93 -7.49 -3.44
CA ARG A 34 0.32 -8.25 -3.36
C ARG A 34 1.32 -7.58 -4.29
N GLY A 35 2.53 -7.34 -3.80
CA GLY A 35 3.57 -6.62 -4.53
C GLY A 35 4.85 -7.44 -4.62
N PHE A 36 5.48 -7.42 -5.79
CA PHE A 36 6.81 -7.97 -6.05
C PHE A 36 7.76 -6.81 -6.38
N GLY A 37 9.01 -6.89 -5.93
CA GLY A 37 10.01 -5.86 -6.17
C GLY A 37 11.35 -6.13 -5.48
N ARG A 38 12.17 -5.08 -5.30
CA ARG A 38 13.54 -5.18 -4.76
C ARG A 38 13.68 -5.76 -3.33
N THR A 39 12.58 -5.95 -2.61
CA THR A 39 12.62 -6.61 -1.30
C THR A 39 12.65 -8.11 -1.56
N GLY A 40 13.83 -8.73 -1.39
CA GLY A 40 14.20 -10.05 -1.95
C GLY A 40 13.15 -11.16 -1.83
N SER A 41 13.08 -11.96 -2.90
CA SER A 41 12.34 -13.22 -2.97
C SER A 41 12.77 -14.14 -1.82
N HIS A 42 11.79 -14.64 -1.07
CA HIS A 42 12.01 -15.75 -0.15
C HIS A 42 11.79 -17.04 -0.93
N ILE A 43 12.85 -17.83 -1.07
CA ILE A 43 12.77 -19.20 -1.56
C ILE A 43 12.47 -20.07 -0.34
N GLU A 44 11.26 -20.62 -0.27
CA GLU A 44 10.88 -21.52 0.81
C GLU A 44 10.75 -22.93 0.26
N ILE A 45 11.49 -23.88 0.86
CA ILE A 45 11.47 -25.29 0.45
C ILE A 45 10.37 -25.99 1.23
N TYR A 46 9.27 -26.33 0.55
CA TYR A 46 8.18 -27.12 1.11
C TYR A 46 8.04 -28.43 0.35
N ARG A 47 8.12 -29.58 1.03
CA ARG A 47 7.88 -30.86 0.33
C ARG A 47 9.05 -31.33 -0.54
N GLY A 48 10.23 -30.73 -0.43
CA GLY A 48 11.31 -30.90 -1.42
C GLY A 48 11.07 -30.19 -2.76
N LYS A 49 10.09 -29.27 -2.81
CA LYS A 49 9.89 -28.33 -3.92
C LYS A 49 10.19 -26.92 -3.45
N GLU A 50 10.97 -26.20 -4.25
CA GLU A 50 11.20 -24.77 -4.08
C GLU A 50 9.93 -24.03 -4.51
N TYR A 51 9.36 -23.25 -3.60
CA TYR A 51 8.31 -22.28 -3.92
C TYR A 51 8.92 -20.89 -3.78
N GLU A 52 9.06 -20.19 -4.90
CA GLU A 52 9.40 -18.76 -4.90
C GLU A 52 8.15 -17.98 -4.46
N PHE A 53 8.18 -17.44 -3.24
CA PHE A 53 7.19 -16.45 -2.82
C PHE A 53 7.61 -15.10 -3.37
N ASP A 54 7.22 -14.84 -4.62
CA ASP A 54 7.52 -13.56 -5.30
C ASP A 54 6.71 -12.40 -4.71
N PHE A 55 5.56 -12.67 -4.10
CA PHE A 55 4.65 -11.61 -3.69
C PHE A 55 4.60 -11.45 -2.17
N VAL A 56 4.85 -10.21 -1.73
CA VAL A 56 4.67 -9.79 -0.34
C VAL A 56 3.32 -9.09 -0.20
N ASP A 57 2.62 -9.35 0.90
CA ASP A 57 1.35 -8.69 1.21
C ASP A 57 1.54 -7.18 1.37
N LYS A 58 0.63 -6.43 0.72
CA LYS A 58 0.57 -4.98 0.69
C LYS A 58 -0.87 -4.52 0.82
N VAL A 59 -1.02 -3.23 1.06
CA VAL A 59 -2.32 -2.57 1.02
C VAL A 59 -2.25 -1.45 0.01
N ARG A 60 -3.21 -1.42 -0.92
CA ARG A 60 -3.39 -0.31 -1.85
C ARG A 60 -4.40 0.66 -1.23
N CYS A 61 -3.98 1.91 -1.10
CA CYS A 61 -4.82 3.02 -0.66
C CYS A 61 -5.10 3.94 -1.85
N GLU A 62 -6.36 4.29 -2.05
CA GLU A 62 -6.85 5.16 -3.11
C GLU A 62 -7.56 6.35 -2.47
N ILE A 63 -7.03 7.55 -2.71
CA ILE A 63 -7.46 8.79 -2.08
C ILE A 63 -7.75 9.82 -3.18
N VAL A 64 -8.95 10.40 -3.16
CA VAL A 64 -9.33 11.48 -4.08
C VAL A 64 -9.13 12.80 -3.37
N CYS A 65 -8.37 13.71 -3.99
CA CYS A 65 -8.09 15.03 -3.45
C CYS A 65 -8.11 16.11 -4.56
N ASP A 66 -8.24 17.36 -4.14
CA ASP A 66 -8.05 18.51 -5.02
C ASP A 66 -6.57 18.66 -5.43
N ASP A 67 -6.30 19.39 -6.52
CA ASP A 67 -4.94 19.45 -7.10
C ASP A 67 -3.96 20.18 -6.17
N ASP A 68 -4.45 21.09 -5.33
CA ASP A 68 -3.69 21.85 -4.34
C ASP A 68 -3.33 21.05 -3.08
N GLN A 69 -4.04 19.95 -2.80
CA GLN A 69 -3.82 19.09 -1.64
C GLN A 69 -2.85 17.92 -1.93
N VAL A 70 -2.40 17.76 -3.17
CA VAL A 70 -1.56 16.62 -3.58
C VAL A 70 -0.20 16.63 -2.89
N ASP A 71 0.40 17.81 -2.71
CA ASP A 71 1.74 17.94 -2.14
C ASP A 71 1.75 17.88 -0.60
N GLU A 72 0.59 18.01 0.04
CA GLU A 72 0.42 17.90 1.50
C GLU A 72 0.22 16.44 1.97
N LEU A 73 0.03 15.52 1.02
CA LEU A 73 -0.24 14.08 1.20
C LEU A 73 1.03 13.23 1.16
#